data_AF-A0A9D6EY84-F1
#
_entry.id   AF-A0A9D6EY84-F1
#
_cell.length_a   1.000
_cell.length_b   1.000
_cell.length_c   1.000
_cell.angle_alpha   90.00
_cell.angle_beta   90.00
_cell.angle_gamma   90.00
#
_symmetry.space_group_name_H-M   'P 1'
#
loop_
_entity.id
_entity.type
_entity.pdbx_description
1 polymer ?
#
loop_
_entity_poly.entity_id
_entity_poly.type
_entity_poly.pdbx_seq_one_letter_code
_entity_poly.pdbx_strand_id
1 'polypeptide(L)'
;MRFVVLLFGFVGILLTAVGGAFFLYLEQVGRMIEQEMEVTLPTLLNEANAEAGLFLWIAAAFGFVGMLMAFLRRGKQGAALMLVPTIGAAVIHPVSLIFSGLQAFSALLAVFVGPLPINTPKKDPDDHDD
;
A
#
# COMPACT_ATOMS: atom_id res chain seq x y z
N MET A 1 9.66 -14.82 -3.29
CA MET A 1 8.48 -13.95 -3.48
C MET A 1 7.86 -13.45 -2.18
N ARG A 2 7.40 -14.30 -1.25
CA ARG A 2 6.69 -13.82 -0.03
C ARG A 2 7.43 -12.81 0.82
N PHE A 3 8.70 -13.07 1.11
CA PHE A 3 9.54 -12.15 1.88
C PHE A 3 9.82 -10.84 1.14
N VAL A 4 9.88 -10.88 -0.18
CA VAL A 4 10.05 -9.70 -1.04
C VAL A 4 8.79 -8.83 -0.97
N VAL A 5 7.61 -9.44 -1.08
CA VAL A 5 6.31 -8.76 -0.90
C VAL A 5 6.18 -8.20 0.52
N LEU A 6 6.65 -8.93 1.54
CA LEU A 6 6.62 -8.44 2.91
C LEU A 6 7.54 -7.22 3.11
N LEU A 7 8.77 -7.25 2.60
CA LEU A 7 9.72 -6.15 2.73
C LEU A 7 9.24 -4.90 1.98
N PHE A 8 8.98 -5.02 0.67
CA PHE A 8 8.51 -3.89 -0.13
C PHE A 8 7.10 -3.46 0.25
N GLY A 9 6.25 -4.39 0.66
CA GLY A 9 4.91 -4.10 1.16
C GLY A 9 4.99 -3.26 2.42
N PHE A 10 5.78 -3.68 3.40
CA PHE A 10 5.94 -2.95 4.66
C PHE A 10 6.49 -1.54 4.45
N VAL A 11 7.58 -1.40 3.71
CA VAL A 11 8.15 -0.07 3.39
C VAL A 11 7.15 0.77 2.59
N GLY A 12 6.48 0.17 1.60
CA GLY A 12 5.45 0.84 0.81
C GLY A 12 4.29 1.35 1.66
N ILE A 13 3.77 0.53 2.59
CA ILE A 13 2.70 0.93 3.51
C ILE A 13 3.12 2.10 4.40
N LEU A 14 4.36 2.10 4.90
CA LEU A 14 4.86 3.22 5.70
C LEU A 14 4.91 4.51 4.88
N LEU A 15 5.42 4.45 3.64
CA LEU A 15 5.43 5.60 2.74
C LEU A 15 4.02 6.08 2.40
N THR A 16 3.09 5.15 2.15
CA THR A 16 1.66 5.47 1.92
C THR A 16 1.06 6.18 3.13
N ALA A 17 1.31 5.69 4.35
CA ALA A 17 0.79 6.29 5.58
C ALA A 17 1.37 7.68 5.83
N VAL A 18 2.69 7.86 5.61
CA VAL A 18 3.36 9.17 5.68
C VAL A 18 2.76 10.12 4.64
N GLY A 19 2.52 9.65 3.42
CA GLY A 19 1.83 10.43 2.39
C GLY A 19 0.43 10.86 2.84
N GLY A 20 -0.35 9.95 3.41
CA GLY A 20 -1.68 10.25 3.94
C GLY A 20 -1.64 11.35 5.01
N ALA A 21 -0.70 11.25 5.96
CA ALA A 21 -0.49 12.29 6.97
C ALA A 21 -0.03 13.62 6.36
N PHE A 22 0.85 13.57 5.35
CA PHE A 22 1.37 14.74 4.66
C PHE A 22 0.25 15.52 3.94
N PHE A 23 -0.63 14.85 3.20
CA PHE A 23 -1.76 15.50 2.52
C PHE A 23 -2.74 16.15 3.50
N LEU A 24 -3.08 15.47 4.59
CA LEU A 24 -3.96 16.02 5.64
C LEU A 24 -3.32 17.25 6.32
N TYR A 25 -2.00 17.19 6.56
CA TYR A 25 -1.28 18.30 7.17
C TYR A 25 -1.19 19.51 6.22
N LEU A 26 -0.89 19.30 4.94
CA LEU A 26 -0.84 20.38 3.95
C LEU A 26 -2.18 21.09 3.82
N GLU A 27 -3.28 20.36 3.78
CA GLU A 27 -4.60 20.96 3.74
C GLU A 27 -4.89 21.79 5.01
N GLN A 28 -4.54 21.25 6.19
CA GLN A 28 -4.74 21.97 7.45
C GLN A 28 -3.96 23.28 7.48
N VAL A 29 -2.69 23.27 7.03
CA VAL A 29 -1.86 24.46 6.91
C VAL A 29 -2.39 25.41 5.84
N GLY A 30 -2.82 24.90 4.70
CA GLY A 30 -3.43 25.69 3.63
C GLY A 30 -4.64 26.48 4.12
N ARG A 31 -5.56 25.81 4.82
CA ARG A 31 -6.75 26.46 5.41
C ARG A 31 -6.40 27.55 6.43
N MET A 32 -5.37 27.36 7.26
CA MET A 32 -4.92 28.40 8.20
C MET A 32 -4.38 29.62 7.47
N ILE A 33 -3.57 29.40 6.42
CA ILE A 33 -2.97 30.49 5.65
C ILE A 33 -4.03 31.27 4.83
N GLU A 34 -4.98 30.57 4.20
CA GLU A 34 -6.09 31.23 3.48
C GLU A 34 -6.92 32.13 4.40
N GLN A 35 -7.18 31.64 5.63
CA GLN A 35 -7.94 32.37 6.62
C GLN A 35 -7.21 33.61 7.15
N GLU A 36 -5.88 33.58 7.24
CA GLU A 36 -5.08 34.70 7.77
C GLU A 36 -4.62 35.71 6.71
N MET A 37 -4.37 35.27 5.46
CA MET A 37 -3.72 36.12 4.46
C MET A 37 -4.62 36.59 3.31
N GLU A 38 -5.83 36.07 3.14
CA GLU A 38 -6.69 36.33 1.94
C GLU A 38 -5.96 36.15 0.59
N VAL A 39 -4.86 35.38 0.57
CA VAL A 39 -4.02 35.13 -0.60
C VAL A 39 -4.27 33.71 -1.11
N THR A 40 -4.48 33.58 -2.42
CA THR A 40 -4.58 32.28 -3.08
C THR A 40 -3.22 31.56 -3.04
N LEU A 41 -3.16 30.40 -2.39
CA LEU A 41 -1.92 29.64 -2.25
C LEU A 41 -1.45 29.02 -3.57
N PRO A 42 -0.14 28.72 -3.69
CA PRO A 42 0.41 28.02 -4.85
C PRO A 42 -0.30 26.68 -5.08
N THR A 43 -0.38 26.27 -6.35
CA THR A 43 -1.12 25.10 -6.84
C THR A 43 -0.88 23.81 -6.05
N LEU A 44 0.34 23.59 -5.53
CA LEU A 44 0.67 22.42 -4.68
C LEU A 44 -0.07 22.39 -3.33
N LEU A 45 -0.36 23.55 -2.74
CA LEU A 45 -1.13 23.66 -1.49
C LEU A 45 -2.64 23.70 -1.79
N ASN A 46 -3.03 24.25 -2.94
CA ASN A 46 -4.43 24.31 -3.36
C ASN A 46 -4.95 22.96 -3.88
N GLU A 47 -4.09 22.09 -4.42
CA GLU A 47 -4.44 20.72 -4.83
C GLU A 47 -4.38 19.70 -3.69
N ALA A 48 -3.92 20.08 -2.49
CA ALA A 48 -3.85 19.17 -1.35
C ALA A 48 -5.27 18.77 -0.88
N ASN A 49 -5.76 17.65 -1.39
CA ASN A 49 -7.11 17.15 -1.11
C ASN A 49 -7.13 16.28 0.16
N ALA A 50 -7.96 16.66 1.15
CA ALA A 50 -8.28 15.85 2.34
C ALA A 50 -8.57 14.40 1.98
N GLU A 51 -9.37 14.26 0.94
CA GLU A 51 -9.89 12.99 0.45
C GLU A 51 -8.74 12.10 -0.02
N ALA A 52 -7.74 12.66 -0.73
CA ALA A 52 -6.55 11.91 -1.12
C ALA A 52 -5.76 11.44 0.11
N GLY A 53 -5.63 12.29 1.13
CA GLY A 53 -5.02 11.93 2.41
C GLY A 53 -5.75 10.78 3.12
N LEU A 54 -7.08 10.83 3.19
CA LEU A 54 -7.91 9.76 3.75
C LEU A 54 -7.81 8.46 2.95
N PHE A 55 -7.84 8.53 1.62
CA PHE A 55 -7.69 7.37 0.75
C PHE A 55 -6.30 6.73 0.87
N LEU A 56 -5.24 7.52 1.06
CA LEU A 56 -3.90 7.02 1.37
C LEU A 56 -3.87 6.29 2.72
N TRP A 57 -4.53 6.81 3.75
CA TRP A 57 -4.67 6.11 5.03
C TRP A 57 -5.42 4.79 4.92
N ILE A 58 -6.52 4.78 4.17
CA ILE A 58 -7.27 3.57 3.85
C ILE A 58 -6.37 2.60 3.07
N ALA A 59 -5.60 3.09 2.10
CA ALA A 59 -4.65 2.29 1.34
C ALA A 59 -3.57 1.69 2.24
N ALA A 60 -3.04 2.42 3.21
CA ALA A 60 -2.06 1.89 4.15
C ALA A 60 -2.67 0.78 5.03
N ALA A 61 -3.88 0.98 5.56
CA ALA A 61 -4.57 0.00 6.41
C ALA A 61 -4.88 -1.30 5.64
N PHE A 62 -5.51 -1.19 4.47
CA PHE A 62 -5.79 -2.35 3.63
C PHE A 62 -4.52 -2.95 3.02
N GLY A 63 -3.51 -2.13 2.76
CA GLY A 63 -2.19 -2.55 2.32
C GLY A 63 -1.54 -3.47 3.36
N PHE A 64 -1.63 -3.13 4.64
CA PHE A 64 -1.14 -3.95 5.74
C PHE A 64 -1.86 -5.30 5.81
N VAL A 65 -3.18 -5.31 5.75
CA VAL A 65 -3.97 -6.56 5.72
C VAL A 65 -3.61 -7.39 4.48
N GLY A 66 -3.50 -6.75 3.32
CA GLY A 66 -3.14 -7.41 2.07
C GLY A 66 -1.73 -8.02 2.12
N MET A 67 -0.79 -7.35 2.78
CA MET A 67 0.58 -7.84 2.96
C MET A 67 0.59 -9.09 3.84
N LEU A 68 -0.17 -9.08 4.94
CA LEU A 68 -0.33 -10.26 5.78
C LEU A 68 -0.96 -11.41 5.00
N MET A 69 -2.00 -11.16 4.20
CA MET A 69 -2.60 -12.19 3.35
C MET A 69 -1.61 -12.77 2.33
N ALA A 70 -0.84 -11.92 1.65
CA ALA A 70 0.19 -12.36 0.73
C ALA A 70 1.26 -13.20 1.45
N PHE A 71 1.70 -12.78 2.63
CA PHE A 71 2.61 -13.56 3.46
C PHE A 71 2.02 -14.93 3.87
N LEU A 72 0.72 -14.97 4.19
CA LEU A 72 -0.06 -16.18 4.47
C LEU A 72 -0.46 -16.96 3.21
N ARG A 73 0.26 -16.80 2.10
CA ARG A 73 0.09 -17.57 0.86
C ARG A 73 -1.18 -17.26 0.07
N ARG A 74 -1.92 -16.20 0.43
CA ARG A 74 -3.13 -15.73 -0.25
C ARG A 74 -2.83 -14.48 -1.08
N GLY A 75 -1.86 -14.62 -1.99
CA GLY A 75 -1.30 -13.50 -2.76
C GLY A 75 -2.31 -12.68 -3.56
N LYS A 76 -3.21 -13.35 -4.29
CA LYS A 76 -4.21 -12.68 -5.15
C LYS A 76 -5.20 -11.81 -4.37
N GLN A 77 -5.66 -12.31 -3.22
CA GLN A 77 -6.55 -11.55 -2.32
C GLN A 77 -5.79 -10.38 -1.69
N GLY A 78 -4.55 -10.62 -1.25
CA GLY A 78 -3.70 -9.57 -0.71
C GLY A 78 -3.39 -8.47 -1.72
N ALA A 79 -3.11 -8.83 -2.97
CA ALA A 79 -2.86 -7.90 -4.07
C ALA A 79 -4.06 -6.98 -4.32
N ALA A 80 -5.28 -7.53 -4.33
CA ALA A 80 -6.49 -6.73 -4.52
C ALA A 80 -6.68 -5.70 -3.39
N LEU A 81 -6.48 -6.12 -2.12
CA LEU A 81 -6.60 -5.23 -0.97
C LEU A 81 -5.55 -4.11 -0.97
N MET A 82 -4.36 -4.36 -1.50
CA MET A 82 -3.36 -3.31 -1.66
C MET A 82 -3.65 -2.38 -2.85
N LEU A 83 -4.07 -2.92 -4.00
CA LEU A 83 -4.19 -2.14 -5.25
C LEU A 83 -5.42 -1.25 -5.28
N VAL A 84 -6.59 -1.75 -4.91
CA VAL A 84 -7.86 -1.02 -5.05
C VAL A 84 -7.82 0.36 -4.36
N PRO A 85 -7.45 0.46 -3.07
CA PRO A 85 -7.40 1.77 -2.42
C PRO A 85 -6.24 2.63 -2.91
N THR A 86 -5.13 2.04 -3.36
CA THR A 86 -4.01 2.78 -3.97
C THR A 86 -4.41 3.44 -5.29
N ILE A 87 -5.16 2.72 -6.14
CA ILE A 87 -5.73 3.26 -7.38
C ILE A 87 -6.76 4.34 -7.04
N GLY A 88 -7.59 4.13 -6.01
CA GLY A 88 -8.53 5.14 -5.52
C GLY A 88 -7.85 6.47 -5.16
N ALA A 89 -6.77 6.41 -4.38
CA ALA A 89 -5.96 7.60 -4.05
C ALA A 89 -5.37 8.25 -5.31
N ALA A 90 -4.86 7.46 -6.26
CA ALA A 90 -4.25 7.95 -7.49
C ALA A 90 -5.25 8.62 -8.45
N VAL A 91 -6.50 8.15 -8.49
CA VAL A 91 -7.57 8.76 -9.29
C VAL A 91 -7.97 10.12 -8.71
N ILE A 92 -8.01 10.25 -7.38
CA ILE A 92 -8.34 11.51 -6.71
C ILE A 92 -7.18 12.50 -6.83
N HIS A 93 -5.95 12.03 -6.63
CA HIS A 93 -4.76 12.87 -6.69
C HIS A 93 -3.58 12.08 -7.25
N PRO A 94 -3.22 12.24 -8.54
CA PRO A 94 -2.18 11.44 -9.19
C PRO A 94 -0.81 11.49 -8.49
N VAL A 95 -0.47 12.63 -7.89
CA VAL A 95 0.79 12.80 -7.13
C VAL A 95 0.88 11.88 -5.91
N SER A 96 -0.26 11.35 -5.41
CA SER A 96 -0.27 10.36 -4.33
C SER A 96 0.47 9.05 -4.68
N LEU A 97 0.67 8.77 -5.97
CA LEU A 97 1.48 7.64 -6.44
C LEU A 97 2.95 7.73 -6.02
N ILE A 98 3.47 8.92 -5.73
CA ILE A 98 4.83 9.07 -5.20
C ILE A 98 4.97 8.37 -3.84
N PHE A 99 3.91 8.45 -3.02
CA PHE A 99 3.87 7.83 -1.69
C PHE A 99 3.44 6.36 -1.73
N SER A 100 2.50 6.03 -2.61
CA SER A 100 1.86 4.71 -2.65
C SER A 100 2.40 3.78 -3.73
N GLY A 101 3.29 4.26 -4.61
CA GLY A 101 3.80 3.50 -5.75
C GLY A 101 4.56 2.23 -5.36
N LEU A 102 5.32 2.28 -4.26
CA LEU A 102 6.01 1.08 -3.75
C LEU A 102 5.03 0.04 -3.21
N GLN A 103 3.93 0.47 -2.58
CA GLN A 103 2.86 -0.41 -2.15
C GLN A 103 2.15 -1.04 -3.37
N ALA A 104 1.85 -0.26 -4.40
CA ALA A 104 1.27 -0.78 -5.65
C ALA A 104 2.19 -1.81 -6.33
N PHE A 105 3.49 -1.55 -6.36
CA PHE A 105 4.48 -2.49 -6.87
C PHE A 105 4.50 -3.79 -6.06
N SER A 106 4.50 -3.70 -4.72
CA SER A 106 4.42 -4.88 -3.85
C SER A 106 3.15 -5.70 -4.08
N ALA A 107 2.04 -5.03 -4.37
CA ALA A 107 0.78 -5.68 -4.72
C ALA A 107 0.86 -6.47 -6.03
N LEU A 108 1.53 -5.93 -7.05
CA LEU A 108 1.80 -6.66 -8.30
C LEU A 108 2.63 -7.92 -8.03
N LEU A 109 3.63 -7.82 -7.17
CA LEU A 109 4.44 -8.98 -6.74
C LEU A 109 3.61 -10.00 -5.93
N ALA A 110 2.64 -9.54 -5.15
CA ALA A 110 1.77 -10.39 -4.36
C ALA A 110 0.92 -11.34 -5.23
N VAL A 111 0.59 -10.97 -6.47
CA VAL A 111 -0.16 -11.83 -7.42
C VAL A 111 0.57 -13.17 -7.66
N PHE A 112 1.90 -13.17 -7.65
CA PHE A 112 2.74 -14.36 -7.86
C PHE A 112 2.90 -15.23 -6.60
N VAL A 113 2.30 -14.85 -5.48
CA VAL A 113 2.31 -15.66 -4.27
C VAL A 113 1.12 -16.64 -4.27
N GLY A 114 1.40 -17.89 -4.60
CA GLY A 114 0.44 -19.00 -4.55
C GLY A 114 0.53 -19.88 -3.29
N PRO A 115 -0.41 -20.83 -3.12
CA PRO A 115 -0.33 -21.91 -2.13
C PRO A 115 0.84 -22.87 -2.43
N LEU A 116 1.22 -23.72 -1.47
CA LEU A 116 2.23 -24.77 -1.75
C LEU A 116 1.68 -25.77 -2.77
N PRO A 117 2.54 -26.31 -3.64
CA PRO A 117 2.17 -27.46 -4.46
C PRO A 117 1.87 -28.67 -3.56
N ILE A 118 0.72 -29.31 -3.82
CA ILE A 118 0.21 -30.47 -3.06
C ILE A 118 1.15 -31.69 -3.17
N ASN A 119 1.95 -31.78 -4.23
CA ASN A 119 2.91 -32.87 -4.48
C ASN A 119 4.31 -32.58 -3.90
N THR A 120 4.40 -32.26 -2.62
CA THR A 120 5.70 -32.43 -1.95
C THR A 120 5.76 -33.91 -1.56
N PRO A 121 6.71 -34.71 -2.08
CA PRO A 121 6.84 -36.10 -1.66
C PRO A 121 6.95 -36.11 -0.14
N LYS A 122 6.08 -36.88 0.51
CA LYS A 122 6.33 -37.28 1.90
C LYS A 122 7.70 -37.93 1.86
N LYS A 123 8.65 -37.39 2.62
CA LYS A 123 9.86 -38.14 2.92
C LYS A 123 9.38 -39.33 3.73
N ASP A 124 9.16 -40.47 3.07
CA ASP A 124 8.91 -41.72 3.78
C ASP A 124 10.14 -41.96 4.66
N PRO A 125 9.95 -42.12 5.98
CA PRO A 125 11.06 -42.38 6.89
C PRO A 125 11.64 -43.80 6.74
N ASP A 126 11.20 -44.57 5.73
CA ASP A 126 11.44 -46.01 5.63
C ASP A 126 12.45 -46.42 4.55
N ASP A 127 13.29 -45.49 4.04
CA ASP A 127 14.46 -45.87 3.22
C ASP A 127 15.74 -45.82 4.08
N HIS A 128 15.90 -46.84 4.92
CA HIS A 128 17.02 -47.80 4.82
C HIS A 128 16.84 -48.92 5.84
N ASP A 129 16.36 -50.05 5.32
CA ASP A 129 16.73 -51.40 5.75
C ASP A 129 18.26 -51.61 5.66
N ASP A 130 18.74 -52.47 6.55
CA ASP A 130 20.07 -53.11 6.71
C ASP A 130 21.22 -52.34 7.40
#